data_AF-A0A7D9IRF7-F1
#
_entry.id   AF-A0A7D9IRF7-F1
#
_cell.length_a   1.000
_cell.length_b   1.000
_cell.length_c   1.000
_cell.angle_alpha   90.00
_cell.angle_beta   90.00
_cell.angle_gamma   90.00
#
_symmetry.space_group_name_H-M   'P 1'
#
loop_
_entity.id
_entity.type
_entity.pdbx_description
1 polymer ?
#
loop_
_entity_poly.entity_id
_entity_poly.type
_entity_poly.pdbx_seq_one_letter_code
_entity_poly.pdbx_strand_id
1 'polypeptide(L)'
;MGPMKHRGEIDISAQDTLTAVLSNGEPNSSTVDECPVGNVSIASVTNTAEMVAITPEDDVRLTTTSPITDASGIPSMKSISLDYFLWLVNRLSKRAADENSFVPGFTAVRSSLTNLNFHDTTKILTPILPYPATTYDAIFTTMINFQDALKQKGDTYGGLWADEGVYRIAKEIQLLKPDKFSNIFLGLGGFHMEKIVFTCLGAYLEPSGIFSVLVETECYGTDAINGVISGSYYSRARTAHSSINEVIMSLMLEAFQAEYPEKSDLFEDLLADCQSEEMTTDYWNTIKE
;
A
#
# COMPACT_ATOMS: atom_id res chain seq x y z
N MET A 1 12.55 40.01 -38.84
CA MET A 1 13.82 40.51 -38.31
C MET A 1 13.50 41.43 -37.14
N GLY A 2 13.98 41.09 -35.93
CA GLY A 2 13.68 41.73 -34.64
C GLY A 2 13.19 40.70 -33.61
N PRO A 3 13.72 40.66 -32.36
CA PRO A 3 14.03 39.39 -31.68
C PRO A 3 13.04 38.97 -30.59
N MET A 4 12.89 37.65 -30.42
CA MET A 4 12.20 36.99 -29.30
C MET A 4 13.00 37.10 -28.01
N LYS A 5 12.33 37.48 -26.92
CA LYS A 5 12.86 37.49 -25.55
C LYS A 5 12.92 36.08 -24.99
N HIS A 6 14.07 35.73 -24.40
CA HIS A 6 14.30 34.55 -23.57
C HIS A 6 13.30 34.48 -22.40
N ARG A 7 12.72 33.29 -22.20
CA ARG A 7 12.07 32.90 -20.94
C ARG A 7 12.99 31.88 -20.27
N GLY A 8 13.36 32.19 -19.03
CA GLY A 8 14.37 31.49 -18.24
C GLY A 8 14.01 30.06 -17.88
N GLU A 9 15.08 29.28 -17.70
CA GLU A 9 15.13 27.93 -17.16
C GLU A 9 14.51 27.86 -15.76
N ILE A 10 13.74 26.80 -15.51
CA ILE A 10 13.38 26.35 -14.17
C ILE A 10 14.34 25.21 -13.85
N ASP A 11 15.24 25.48 -12.91
CA ASP A 11 16.23 24.56 -12.39
C ASP A 11 15.56 23.57 -11.41
N ILE A 12 15.54 22.28 -11.77
CA ILE A 12 14.99 21.20 -10.94
C ILE A 12 16.18 20.46 -10.31
N SER A 13 16.76 21.05 -9.27
CA SER A 13 17.82 20.43 -8.46
C SER A 13 17.21 19.89 -7.15
N ALA A 14 16.76 18.63 -7.16
CA ALA A 14 16.53 17.86 -5.92
C ALA A 14 16.75 16.35 -6.09
N GLN A 15 17.45 15.91 -7.14
CA GLN A 15 17.68 14.48 -7.42
C GLN A 15 19.14 14.02 -7.25
N ASP A 16 20.09 14.93 -6.98
CA ASP A 16 21.53 14.61 -6.95
C ASP A 16 22.13 14.32 -5.57
N THR A 17 21.33 14.22 -4.49
CA THR A 17 21.90 14.01 -3.14
C THR A 17 22.06 12.53 -2.75
N LEU A 18 21.60 11.56 -3.57
CA LEU A 18 21.68 10.13 -3.22
C LEU A 18 22.90 9.38 -3.79
N THR A 19 23.66 9.97 -4.71
CA THR A 19 24.77 9.27 -5.40
C THR A 19 26.17 9.58 -4.83
N ALA A 20 26.29 10.51 -3.88
CA ALA A 20 27.59 10.97 -3.38
C ALA A 20 28.13 10.27 -2.11
N VAL A 21 27.41 9.26 -1.56
CA VAL A 21 27.79 8.62 -0.27
C VAL A 21 28.40 7.22 -0.43
N LEU A 22 28.44 6.65 -1.64
CA LEU A 22 28.91 5.25 -1.85
C LEU A 22 30.16 5.09 -2.73
N SER A 23 30.89 6.16 -3.04
CA SER A 23 32.20 6.02 -3.67
C SER A 23 33.17 7.03 -3.10
N ASN A 24 34.06 6.60 -2.19
CA ASN A 24 35.48 6.99 -2.14
C ASN A 24 36.18 6.35 -0.92
N GLY A 25 37.18 5.52 -1.20
CA GLY A 25 38.45 5.51 -0.46
C GLY A 25 38.63 4.43 0.61
N GLU A 26 39.38 3.38 0.26
CA GLU A 26 40.22 2.63 1.22
C GLU A 26 41.16 3.58 1.99
N PRO A 27 41.67 3.15 3.16
CA PRO A 27 43.12 3.24 3.32
C PRO A 27 43.79 2.08 4.09
N ASN A 28 45.02 1.81 3.68
CA ASN A 28 46.03 0.98 4.34
C ASN A 28 46.59 1.62 5.63
N SER A 29 46.90 0.72 6.58
CA SER A 29 48.01 0.67 7.56
C SER A 29 48.41 1.84 8.48
N SER A 30 48.57 1.44 9.76
CA SER A 30 49.42 1.97 10.84
C SER A 30 49.11 3.36 11.42
N THR A 31 48.65 3.41 12.68
CA THR A 31 49.50 3.62 13.87
C THR A 31 48.68 3.42 15.14
N VAL A 32 49.36 2.92 16.17
CA VAL A 32 48.91 2.58 17.53
C VAL A 32 48.69 3.85 18.34
N ASP A 33 47.62 3.91 19.13
CA ASP A 33 47.60 4.62 20.43
C ASP A 33 46.46 4.11 21.33
N GLU A 34 46.83 3.64 22.53
CA GLU A 34 45.99 3.12 23.61
C GLU A 34 45.35 4.27 24.42
N CYS A 35 44.08 4.20 24.85
CA CYS A 35 43.57 3.82 26.20
C CYS A 35 42.32 4.70 26.51
N PRO A 36 41.49 4.46 27.57
CA PRO A 36 41.22 3.23 28.31
C PRO A 36 39.71 2.90 28.46
N VAL A 37 39.47 1.64 28.83
CA VAL A 37 38.16 1.01 29.12
C VAL A 37 37.58 1.51 30.44
N GLY A 38 36.34 2.00 30.42
CA GLY A 38 35.54 2.30 31.61
C GLY A 38 34.38 1.31 31.77
N ASN A 39 34.46 0.47 32.81
CA ASN A 39 33.40 -0.45 33.22
C ASN A 39 32.22 0.30 33.86
N VAL A 40 30.99 0.02 33.45
CA VAL A 40 29.78 0.30 34.25
C VAL A 40 28.89 -0.94 34.33
N SER A 41 28.60 -1.30 35.57
CA SER A 41 27.91 -2.49 36.06
C SER A 41 26.43 -2.57 35.65
N ILE A 42 25.97 -3.77 35.27
CA ILE A 42 24.55 -4.10 35.14
C ILE A 42 24.00 -4.37 36.54
N ALA A 43 23.10 -3.51 37.02
CA ALA A 43 22.36 -3.74 38.26
C ALA A 43 21.01 -4.40 37.93
N SER A 44 20.79 -5.60 38.48
CA SER A 44 19.50 -6.28 38.50
C SER A 44 18.57 -5.57 39.49
N VAL A 45 17.38 -5.17 39.05
CA VAL A 45 16.29 -4.80 39.95
C VAL A 45 15.06 -5.61 39.58
N THR A 46 14.77 -6.59 40.42
CA THR A 46 13.47 -7.26 40.54
C THR A 46 12.47 -6.29 41.16
N ASN A 47 11.30 -6.15 40.57
CA ASN A 47 10.10 -5.77 41.33
C ASN A 47 8.87 -6.45 40.75
N THR A 48 8.30 -7.32 41.58
CA THR A 48 6.95 -7.89 41.52
C THR A 48 5.91 -6.79 41.64
N ALA A 49 4.97 -6.72 40.70
CA ALA A 49 3.72 -5.99 40.85
C ALA A 49 2.58 -6.81 40.24
N GLU A 50 1.47 -6.83 40.98
CA GLU A 50 0.33 -7.73 40.89
C GLU A 50 -0.42 -7.66 39.56
N MET A 51 -0.79 -8.83 39.02
CA MET A 51 -1.73 -8.95 37.91
C MET A 51 -3.15 -8.69 38.43
N VAL A 52 -3.71 -7.53 38.13
CA VAL A 52 -5.15 -7.30 38.16
C VAL A 52 -5.73 -7.85 36.86
N ALA A 53 -6.57 -8.87 36.98
CA ALA A 53 -7.33 -9.44 35.87
C ALA A 53 -8.33 -8.41 35.35
N ILE A 54 -8.17 -8.00 34.10
CA ILE A 54 -9.16 -7.25 33.32
C ILE A 54 -9.69 -8.23 32.28
N THR A 55 -10.94 -8.64 32.42
CA THR A 55 -11.69 -9.40 31.42
C THR A 55 -12.11 -8.47 30.28
N PRO A 56 -11.76 -8.74 29.01
CA PRO A 56 -12.40 -8.09 27.89
C PRO A 56 -13.61 -8.93 27.46
N GLU A 57 -14.81 -8.45 27.79
CA GLU A 57 -15.99 -8.77 26.98
C GLU A 57 -15.97 -7.90 25.72
N ASP A 58 -16.34 -8.50 24.60
CA ASP A 58 -16.45 -7.94 23.24
C ASP A 58 -15.14 -7.68 22.47
N ASP A 59 -14.43 -8.78 22.22
CA ASP A 59 -13.32 -8.86 21.26
C ASP A 59 -13.88 -9.04 19.83
N VAL A 60 -13.91 -7.95 19.05
CA VAL A 60 -14.11 -8.02 17.59
C VAL A 60 -12.89 -8.71 17.00
N ARG A 61 -13.01 -10.02 16.80
CA ARG A 61 -12.01 -10.87 16.12
C ARG A 61 -11.69 -10.30 14.73
N LEU A 62 -10.59 -9.57 14.60
CA LEU A 62 -9.77 -9.63 13.40
C LEU A 62 -9.09 -11.00 13.39
N THR A 63 -9.65 -11.93 12.62
CA THR A 63 -9.05 -13.24 12.36
C THR A 63 -7.75 -13.05 11.59
N THR A 64 -6.65 -12.96 12.33
CA THR A 64 -5.34 -13.34 11.83
C THR A 64 -5.40 -14.83 11.49
N THR A 65 -5.32 -15.14 10.20
CA THR A 65 -5.31 -16.53 9.71
C THR A 65 -4.01 -17.18 10.16
N SER A 66 -4.09 -17.99 11.22
CA SER A 66 -3.08 -19.00 11.49
C SER A 66 -2.98 -19.95 10.29
N PRO A 67 -1.81 -20.55 10.00
CA PRO A 67 -1.71 -21.51 8.90
C PRO A 67 -2.58 -22.72 9.23
N ILE A 68 -3.62 -22.93 8.42
CA ILE A 68 -4.46 -24.13 8.48
C ILE A 68 -3.64 -25.26 7.83
N THR A 69 -3.13 -26.17 8.63
CA THR A 69 -2.61 -27.45 8.15
C THR A 69 -3.82 -28.39 7.97
N ASP A 70 -3.93 -29.05 6.82
CA ASP A 70 -4.88 -30.14 6.68
C ASP A 70 -4.48 -31.34 7.57
N ALA A 71 -5.38 -32.31 7.71
CA ALA A 71 -5.15 -33.51 8.53
C ALA A 71 -3.97 -34.40 8.05
N SER A 72 -3.33 -34.05 6.93
CA SER A 72 -2.18 -34.76 6.35
C SER A 72 -0.84 -34.04 6.56
N GLY A 73 -0.84 -32.86 7.21
CA GLY A 73 0.38 -32.08 7.46
C GLY A 73 0.96 -31.43 6.20
N ILE A 74 0.20 -31.43 5.09
CA ILE A 74 0.55 -30.70 3.88
C ILE A 74 0.07 -29.26 4.08
N PRO A 75 0.88 -28.23 3.75
CA PRO A 75 0.41 -26.85 3.81
C PRO A 75 -0.83 -26.73 2.92
N SER A 76 -1.98 -26.42 3.54
CA SER A 76 -3.24 -26.17 2.83
C SER A 76 -2.94 -25.22 1.70
N MET A 77 -3.15 -25.68 0.47
CA MET A 77 -3.10 -24.85 -0.71
C MET A 77 -4.02 -23.66 -0.43
N LYS A 78 -3.48 -22.43 -0.51
CA LYS A 78 -4.27 -21.22 -0.25
C LYS A 78 -5.36 -21.17 -1.32
N SER A 79 -6.58 -21.58 -0.98
CA SER A 79 -7.70 -21.52 -1.91
C SER A 79 -8.07 -20.05 -2.13
N ILE A 80 -8.27 -19.66 -3.38
CA ILE A 80 -8.88 -18.37 -3.71
C ILE A 80 -10.28 -18.34 -3.07
N SER A 81 -10.65 -17.22 -2.44
CA SER A 81 -12.01 -17.07 -1.91
C SER A 81 -13.02 -17.09 -3.06
N LEU A 82 -14.13 -17.81 -2.91
CA LEU A 82 -15.20 -17.86 -3.92
C LEU A 82 -15.63 -16.46 -4.40
N ASP A 83 -15.76 -15.51 -3.48
CA ASP A 83 -16.08 -14.10 -3.80
C ASP A 83 -15.10 -13.46 -4.79
N TYR A 84 -13.81 -13.76 -4.63
CA TYR A 84 -12.76 -13.23 -5.50
C TYR A 84 -12.78 -13.91 -6.86
N PHE A 85 -13.00 -15.23 -6.89
CA PHE A 85 -13.14 -15.98 -8.12
C PHE A 85 -14.33 -15.49 -8.95
N LEU A 86 -15.49 -15.35 -8.35
CA LEU A 86 -16.68 -14.84 -9.02
C LEU A 86 -16.50 -13.38 -9.48
N TRP A 87 -15.81 -12.55 -8.69
CA TRP A 87 -15.47 -11.18 -9.11
C TRP A 87 -14.54 -11.17 -10.31
N LEU A 88 -13.56 -12.06 -10.31
CA LEU A 88 -12.62 -12.21 -11.41
C LEU A 88 -13.34 -12.61 -12.70
N VAL A 89 -14.21 -13.63 -12.65
CA VAL A 89 -14.99 -14.09 -13.80
C VAL A 89 -15.87 -12.97 -14.34
N ASN A 90 -16.62 -12.28 -13.48
CA ASN A 90 -17.46 -11.17 -13.91
C ASN A 90 -16.63 -10.02 -14.53
N ARG A 91 -15.50 -9.66 -13.90
CA ARG A 91 -14.62 -8.59 -14.40
C ARG A 91 -14.12 -8.88 -15.81
N LEU A 92 -13.62 -10.10 -16.04
CA LEU A 92 -13.10 -10.50 -17.34
C LEU A 92 -14.24 -10.63 -18.37
N SER A 93 -15.38 -11.17 -17.98
CA SER A 93 -16.54 -11.35 -18.86
C SER A 93 -17.12 -10.02 -19.35
N LYS A 94 -17.38 -9.06 -18.45
CA LYS A 94 -17.90 -7.74 -18.81
C LYS A 94 -16.93 -6.96 -19.69
N ARG A 95 -15.63 -7.03 -19.40
CA ARG A 95 -14.60 -6.36 -20.20
C ARG A 95 -14.48 -6.96 -21.61
N ALA A 96 -14.65 -8.27 -21.74
CA ALA A 96 -14.69 -8.93 -23.05
C ALA A 96 -15.92 -8.52 -23.88
N ALA A 97 -17.05 -8.23 -23.23
CA ALA A 97 -18.27 -7.77 -23.89
C ALA A 97 -18.25 -6.26 -24.24
N ASP A 98 -17.73 -5.41 -23.35
CA ASP A 98 -17.58 -3.97 -23.56
C ASP A 98 -16.35 -3.44 -22.83
N GLU A 99 -15.41 -2.86 -23.58
CA GLU A 99 -14.18 -2.26 -23.05
C GLU A 99 -14.46 -1.07 -22.11
N ASN A 100 -15.62 -0.42 -22.26
CA ASN A 100 -16.05 0.71 -21.42
C ASN A 100 -16.91 0.28 -20.22
N SER A 101 -17.17 -1.02 -20.06
CA SER A 101 -17.95 -1.51 -18.93
C SER A 101 -17.27 -1.18 -17.61
N PHE A 102 -17.99 -0.49 -16.73
CA PHE A 102 -17.50 -0.18 -15.39
C PHE A 102 -17.69 -1.40 -14.48
N VAL A 103 -16.60 -2.08 -14.17
CA VAL A 103 -16.59 -3.12 -13.12
C VAL A 103 -15.90 -2.56 -11.87
N PRO A 104 -16.61 -2.45 -10.73
CA PRO A 104 -16.00 -1.98 -9.49
C PRO A 104 -14.85 -2.91 -9.06
N GLY A 105 -13.82 -2.33 -8.45
CA GLY A 105 -12.72 -3.12 -7.90
C GLY A 105 -13.20 -4.06 -6.78
N PHE A 106 -12.48 -5.16 -6.56
CA PHE A 106 -12.87 -6.17 -5.57
C PHE A 106 -13.14 -5.57 -4.18
N THR A 107 -12.36 -4.57 -3.76
CA THR A 107 -12.58 -3.86 -2.48
C THR A 107 -13.94 -3.16 -2.42
N ALA A 108 -14.37 -2.54 -3.52
CA ALA A 108 -15.67 -1.86 -3.58
C ALA A 108 -16.82 -2.86 -3.54
N VAL A 109 -16.69 -3.98 -4.24
CA VAL A 109 -17.63 -5.11 -4.18
C VAL A 109 -17.71 -5.69 -2.77
N ARG A 110 -16.56 -5.97 -2.17
CA ARG A 110 -16.51 -6.51 -0.81
C ARG A 110 -17.12 -5.54 0.19
N SER A 111 -16.87 -4.24 0.01
CA SER A 111 -17.48 -3.18 0.83
C SER A 111 -19.01 -3.21 0.73
N SER A 112 -19.59 -3.32 -0.47
CA SER A 112 -21.04 -3.40 -0.64
C SER A 112 -21.65 -4.69 -0.10
N LEU A 113 -20.92 -5.81 -0.15
CA LEU A 113 -21.37 -7.09 0.40
C LEU A 113 -21.31 -7.15 1.93
N THR A 114 -20.38 -6.41 2.53
CA THR A 114 -20.09 -6.56 3.96
C THR A 114 -21.01 -5.76 4.89
N ASN A 115 -22.01 -5.03 4.37
CA ASN A 115 -22.93 -4.18 5.16
C ASN A 115 -22.18 -3.37 6.25
N LEU A 116 -20.95 -2.96 5.95
CA LEU A 116 -20.16 -2.18 6.88
C LEU A 116 -20.74 -0.78 6.89
N ASN A 117 -21.35 -0.42 8.02
CA ASN A 117 -21.73 0.96 8.29
C ASN A 117 -20.45 1.78 8.46
N PHE A 118 -19.94 2.32 7.35
CA PHE A 118 -18.86 3.30 7.42
C PHE A 118 -19.39 4.53 8.16
N HIS A 119 -18.59 5.05 9.10
CA HIS A 119 -18.90 6.31 9.72
C HIS A 119 -18.91 7.43 8.68
N ASP A 120 -19.90 8.31 8.76
CA ASP A 120 -19.99 9.47 7.90
C ASP A 120 -18.69 10.28 7.93
N THR A 121 -18.16 10.59 6.75
CA THR A 121 -16.95 11.40 6.63
C THR A 121 -17.27 12.84 7.02
N THR A 122 -16.83 13.24 8.21
CA THR A 122 -16.93 14.64 8.65
C THR A 122 -15.72 15.43 8.16
N LYS A 123 -15.97 16.49 7.37
CA LYS A 123 -14.92 17.40 6.91
C LYS A 123 -14.76 18.53 7.92
N ILE A 124 -13.60 18.60 8.57
CA ILE A 124 -13.23 19.68 9.48
C ILE A 124 -12.11 20.48 8.81
N LEU A 125 -12.28 21.79 8.69
CA LEU A 125 -11.24 22.69 8.18
C LEU A 125 -10.36 23.15 9.33
N THR A 126 -9.08 22.81 9.29
CA THR A 126 -8.09 23.39 10.20
C THR A 126 -7.61 24.74 9.68
N PRO A 127 -7.14 25.66 10.56
CA PRO A 127 -6.60 26.94 10.13
C PRO A 127 -5.47 26.78 9.11
N ILE A 128 -5.48 27.60 8.06
CA ILE A 128 -4.40 27.67 7.08
C ILE A 128 -3.21 28.40 7.72
N LEU A 129 -2.05 27.74 7.73
CA LEU A 129 -0.82 28.31 8.27
C LEU A 129 -0.09 29.12 7.17
N PRO A 130 0.35 30.36 7.45
CA PRO A 130 1.06 31.20 6.48
C PRO A 130 2.56 30.84 6.37
N TYR A 131 2.90 29.57 6.54
CA TYR A 131 4.28 29.06 6.57
C TYR A 131 4.42 27.88 5.60
N PRO A 132 5.62 27.61 5.07
CA PRO A 132 5.84 26.44 4.23
C PRO A 132 5.49 25.15 4.98
N ALA A 133 4.84 24.21 4.29
CA ALA A 133 4.37 22.95 4.88
C ALA A 133 5.50 22.05 5.42
N THR A 134 6.75 22.35 5.11
CA THR A 134 7.94 21.57 5.47
C THR A 134 8.73 22.15 6.65
N THR A 135 8.26 23.23 7.29
CA THR A 135 8.94 23.77 8.47
C THR A 135 8.50 23.05 9.74
N TYR A 136 9.41 22.93 10.70
CA TYR A 136 9.14 22.30 11.99
C TYR A 136 7.94 22.94 12.70
N ASP A 137 7.89 24.28 12.76
CA ASP A 137 6.82 25.03 13.43
C ASP A 137 5.46 24.85 12.74
N ALA A 138 5.43 24.82 11.41
CA ALA A 138 4.21 24.58 10.66
C ALA A 138 3.65 23.18 10.93
N ILE A 139 4.52 22.16 10.91
CA ILE A 139 4.11 20.77 11.16
C ILE A 139 3.69 20.58 12.61
N PHE A 140 4.44 21.13 13.56
CA PHE A 140 4.08 21.10 14.98
C PHE A 140 2.70 21.73 15.21
N THR A 141 2.48 22.93 14.67
CA THR A 141 1.19 23.64 14.77
C THR A 141 0.06 22.86 14.10
N THR A 142 0.33 22.24 12.94
CA THR A 142 -0.64 21.38 12.24
C THR A 142 -1.04 20.18 13.09
N MET A 143 -0.08 19.53 13.76
CA MET A 143 -0.37 18.41 14.66
C MET A 143 -1.25 18.85 15.85
N ILE A 144 -1.05 20.05 16.38
CA ILE A 144 -1.91 20.61 17.44
C ILE A 144 -3.32 20.90 16.93
N ASN A 145 -3.43 21.57 15.78
CA ASN A 145 -4.72 21.85 15.15
C ASN A 145 -5.48 20.54 14.86
N PHE A 146 -4.77 19.47 14.49
CA PHE A 146 -5.35 18.15 14.31
C PHE A 146 -5.90 17.55 15.62
N GLN A 147 -5.16 17.65 16.73
CA GLN A 147 -5.68 17.21 18.04
C GLN A 147 -6.94 17.99 18.44
N ASP A 148 -6.97 19.29 18.17
CA ASP A 148 -8.14 20.10 18.48
C ASP A 148 -9.33 19.74 17.57
N ALA A 149 -9.10 19.32 16.33
CA ALA A 149 -10.13 18.76 15.47
C ALA A 149 -10.67 17.41 16.01
N LEU A 150 -9.79 16.54 16.51
CA LEU A 150 -10.20 15.28 17.15
C LEU A 150 -11.08 15.54 18.38
N LYS A 151 -10.67 16.48 19.25
CA LYS A 151 -11.47 16.87 20.42
C LYS A 151 -12.85 17.40 20.05
N GLN A 152 -12.94 18.24 19.01
CA GLN A 152 -14.21 18.76 18.51
C GLN A 152 -15.13 17.66 17.99
N LYS A 153 -14.56 16.61 17.38
CA LYS A 153 -15.30 15.44 16.93
C LYS A 153 -15.66 14.47 18.07
N GLY A 154 -14.99 14.57 19.21
CA GLY A 154 -15.13 13.63 20.34
C GLY A 154 -14.23 12.39 20.22
N ASP A 155 -13.29 12.38 19.28
CA ASP A 155 -12.36 11.28 19.07
C ASP A 155 -11.16 11.40 20.01
N THR A 156 -10.83 10.31 20.72
CA THR A 156 -9.64 10.29 21.61
C THR A 156 -8.36 10.11 20.82
N TYR A 157 -8.39 9.25 19.79
CA TYR A 157 -7.26 8.91 18.93
C TYR A 157 -7.58 9.27 17.48
N GLY A 158 -6.55 9.58 16.69
CA GLY A 158 -6.74 9.86 15.27
C GLY A 158 -5.52 9.55 14.42
N GLY A 159 -5.77 9.20 13.16
CA GLY A 159 -4.74 9.02 12.15
C GLY A 159 -4.44 10.32 11.40
N LEU A 160 -3.17 10.67 11.28
CA LEU A 160 -2.67 11.79 10.48
C LEU A 160 -1.78 11.25 9.36
N TRP A 161 -2.25 11.38 8.12
CA TRP A 161 -1.52 10.96 6.93
C TRP A 161 -0.87 12.17 6.26
N ALA A 162 0.41 12.04 5.92
CA ALA A 162 1.20 13.14 5.35
C ALA A 162 2.10 12.68 4.20
N ASP A 163 2.51 13.60 3.34
CA ASP A 163 3.61 13.33 2.40
C ASP A 163 4.89 12.92 3.13
N GLU A 164 5.85 12.33 2.42
CA GLU A 164 7.07 11.79 3.01
C GLU A 164 7.90 12.85 3.78
N GLY A 165 8.00 14.07 3.25
CA GLY A 165 8.77 15.15 3.85
C GLY A 165 8.17 15.63 5.16
N VAL A 166 6.85 15.80 5.19
CA VAL A 166 6.06 16.18 6.37
C VAL A 166 6.03 15.04 7.37
N TYR A 167 5.83 13.81 6.92
CA TYR A 167 5.82 12.61 7.78
C TYR A 167 7.12 12.49 8.57
N ARG A 168 8.28 12.67 7.92
CA ARG A 168 9.59 12.59 8.57
C ARG A 168 9.69 13.55 9.76
N ILE A 169 9.33 14.82 9.55
CA ILE A 169 9.42 15.85 10.59
C ILE A 169 8.34 15.65 11.65
N ALA A 170 7.12 15.27 11.26
CA ALA A 170 6.05 14.95 12.21
C ALA A 170 6.43 13.77 13.11
N LYS A 171 7.11 12.76 12.55
CA LYS A 171 7.58 11.60 13.30
C LYS A 171 8.69 11.97 14.27
N GLU A 172 9.63 12.82 13.85
CA GLU A 172 10.64 13.40 14.73
C GLU A 172 9.99 14.17 15.89
N ILE A 173 9.01 15.03 15.62
CA ILE A 173 8.23 15.75 16.63
C ILE A 173 7.55 14.79 17.62
N GLN A 174 6.91 13.74 17.11
CA GLN A 174 6.24 12.72 17.93
C GLN A 174 7.24 11.99 18.83
N LEU A 175 8.42 11.62 18.32
CA LEU A 175 9.45 10.94 19.09
C LEU A 175 10.08 11.85 20.17
N LEU A 176 10.21 13.15 19.89
CA LEU A 176 10.70 14.13 20.88
C LEU A 176 9.65 14.47 21.95
N LYS A 177 8.36 14.31 21.64
CA LYS A 177 7.23 14.68 22.51
C LYS A 177 6.17 13.57 22.56
N PRO A 178 6.54 12.36 23.03
CA PRO A 178 5.66 11.19 22.96
C PRO A 178 4.39 11.39 23.77
N ASP A 179 4.48 11.98 24.97
CA ASP A 179 3.30 12.21 25.83
C ASP A 179 2.29 13.15 25.19
N LYS A 180 2.76 14.13 24.41
CA LYS A 180 1.92 15.14 23.77
C LYS A 180 1.19 14.60 22.55
N PHE A 181 1.80 13.69 21.79
CA PHE A 181 1.28 13.20 20.52
C PHE A 181 1.06 11.68 20.50
N SER A 182 0.89 11.07 21.69
CA SER A 182 0.61 9.66 21.88
C SER A 182 -0.74 9.24 21.29
N ASN A 183 -1.67 10.18 21.17
CA ASN A 183 -3.00 9.96 20.61
C ASN A 183 -3.08 10.12 19.08
N ILE A 184 -1.96 10.44 18.41
CA ILE A 184 -1.89 10.56 16.96
C ILE A 184 -1.17 9.35 16.36
N PHE A 185 -1.83 8.63 15.46
CA PHE A 185 -1.16 7.66 14.59
C PHE A 185 -0.66 8.36 13.33
N LEU A 186 0.66 8.41 13.12
CA LEU A 186 1.25 8.99 11.92
C LEU A 186 1.37 7.95 10.81
N GLY A 187 0.84 8.28 9.62
CA GLY A 187 0.94 7.46 8.41
C GLY A 187 1.51 8.23 7.21
N LEU A 188 2.13 7.50 6.28
CA LEU A 188 2.47 8.05 4.97
C LEU A 188 1.20 8.17 4.12
N GLY A 189 1.09 9.25 3.34
CA GLY A 189 -0.01 9.48 2.41
C GLY A 189 -0.11 8.36 1.37
N GLY A 190 -1.32 8.14 0.86
CA GLY A 190 -1.64 7.02 -0.04
C GLY A 190 -0.71 6.93 -1.25
N PHE A 191 -0.30 8.07 -1.83
CA PHE A 191 0.66 8.12 -2.93
C PHE A 191 2.01 7.49 -2.58
N HIS A 192 2.59 7.83 -1.43
CA HIS A 192 3.88 7.28 -1.00
C HIS A 192 3.75 5.81 -0.60
N MET A 193 2.62 5.42 0.00
CA MET A 193 2.33 4.01 0.29
C MET A 193 2.26 3.18 -0.99
N GLU A 194 1.54 3.64 -2.03
CA GLU A 194 1.49 2.97 -3.33
C GLU A 194 2.88 2.88 -3.97
N LYS A 195 3.69 3.94 -3.87
CA LYS A 195 5.07 3.93 -4.38
C LYS A 195 5.93 2.86 -3.72
N ILE A 196 5.86 2.73 -2.39
CA ILE A 196 6.55 1.67 -1.63
C ILE A 196 6.10 0.29 -2.13
N VAL A 197 4.79 0.09 -2.32
CA VAL A 197 4.25 -1.17 -2.83
C VAL A 197 4.78 -1.47 -4.24
N PHE A 198 4.84 -0.49 -5.15
CA PHE A 198 5.44 -0.70 -6.47
C PHE A 198 6.91 -1.08 -6.39
N THR A 199 7.71 -0.43 -5.55
CA THR A 199 9.11 -0.79 -5.36
C THR A 199 9.26 -2.23 -4.84
N CYS A 200 8.44 -2.62 -3.85
CA CYS A 200 8.44 -3.98 -3.31
C CYS A 200 8.02 -5.01 -4.37
N LEU A 201 6.94 -4.75 -5.11
CA LEU A 201 6.46 -5.63 -6.18
C LEU A 201 7.47 -5.73 -7.32
N GLY A 202 8.10 -4.62 -7.69
CA GLY A 202 9.17 -4.58 -8.68
C GLY A 202 10.32 -5.50 -8.31
N ALA A 203 10.86 -5.36 -7.10
CA ALA A 203 11.92 -6.22 -6.60
C ALA A 203 11.50 -7.70 -6.50
N TYR A 204 10.25 -7.97 -6.10
CA TYR A 204 9.73 -9.34 -6.00
C TYR A 204 9.56 -10.00 -7.38
N LEU A 205 9.10 -9.24 -8.38
CA LEU A 205 8.80 -9.73 -9.72
C LEU A 205 10.01 -9.68 -10.66
N GLU A 206 11.07 -8.94 -10.34
CA GLU A 206 12.26 -8.82 -11.18
C GLU A 206 12.83 -10.19 -11.63
N PRO A 207 12.99 -11.20 -10.75
CA PRO A 207 13.54 -12.50 -11.16
C PRO A 207 12.63 -13.32 -12.07
N SER A 208 11.34 -12.97 -12.16
CA SER A 208 10.38 -13.72 -12.99
C SER A 208 10.52 -13.47 -14.49
N GLY A 209 11.26 -12.43 -14.88
CA GLY A 209 11.36 -12.00 -16.28
C GLY A 209 10.13 -11.27 -16.81
N ILE A 210 9.10 -11.02 -15.98
CA ILE A 210 7.85 -10.37 -16.43
C ILE A 210 8.08 -8.96 -16.98
N PHE A 211 9.08 -8.24 -16.47
CA PHE A 211 9.44 -6.93 -16.99
C PHE A 211 10.16 -7.00 -18.33
N SER A 212 10.86 -8.10 -18.62
CA SER A 212 11.44 -8.35 -19.95
C SER A 212 10.34 -8.56 -20.98
N VAL A 213 9.27 -9.28 -20.61
CA VAL A 213 8.08 -9.44 -21.48
C VAL A 213 7.52 -8.07 -21.85
N LEU A 214 7.37 -7.16 -20.88
CA LEU A 214 6.87 -5.80 -21.16
C LEU A 214 7.77 -4.99 -22.12
N VAL A 215 9.08 -5.28 -22.14
CA VAL A 215 10.02 -4.65 -23.07
C VAL A 215 9.94 -5.31 -24.45
N GLU A 216 9.90 -6.64 -24.50
CA GLU A 216 9.80 -7.43 -25.73
C GLU A 216 8.48 -7.20 -26.48
N THR A 217 7.38 -6.95 -25.75
CA THR A 217 6.09 -6.58 -26.33
C THR A 217 5.96 -5.09 -26.63
N GLU A 218 7.07 -4.34 -26.59
CA GLU A 218 7.15 -2.90 -26.88
C GLU A 218 6.21 -2.02 -26.04
N CYS A 219 5.72 -2.53 -24.91
CA CYS A 219 4.89 -1.76 -23.97
C CYS A 219 5.73 -0.68 -23.26
N TYR A 220 7.00 -0.97 -23.02
CA TYR A 220 7.97 -0.07 -22.41
C TYR A 220 9.34 -0.19 -23.08
N GLY A 221 10.07 0.93 -23.18
CA GLY A 221 11.46 0.91 -23.62
C GLY A 221 12.41 0.41 -22.53
N THR A 222 13.58 -0.10 -22.94
CA THR A 222 14.64 -0.63 -22.06
C THR A 222 15.08 0.38 -21.00
N ASP A 223 15.12 1.66 -21.32
CA ASP A 223 15.58 2.69 -20.38
C ASP A 223 14.48 3.08 -19.38
N ALA A 224 13.21 2.95 -19.80
CA ALA A 224 12.07 3.33 -18.98
C ALA A 224 11.71 2.27 -17.94
N ILE A 225 11.98 0.98 -18.22
CA ILE A 225 11.52 -0.13 -17.39
C ILE A 225 12.11 -0.08 -15.97
N ASN A 226 13.36 0.35 -15.81
CA ASN A 226 13.99 0.47 -14.49
C ASN A 226 13.28 1.52 -13.60
N GLY A 227 12.81 2.62 -14.21
CA GLY A 227 12.00 3.62 -13.51
C GLY A 227 10.60 3.11 -13.17
N VAL A 228 10.05 2.18 -13.95
CA VAL A 228 8.77 1.50 -13.68
C VAL A 228 8.92 0.51 -12.53
N ILE A 229 9.92 -0.37 -12.59
CA ILE A 229 10.21 -1.41 -11.57
C ILE A 229 10.46 -0.75 -10.20
N SER A 230 11.26 0.32 -10.17
CA SER A 230 11.56 1.03 -8.93
C SER A 230 10.38 1.84 -8.37
N GLY A 231 9.26 1.96 -9.10
CA GLY A 231 8.15 2.85 -8.73
C GLY A 231 8.47 4.35 -8.89
N SER A 232 9.62 4.71 -9.46
CA SER A 232 10.03 6.09 -9.70
C SER A 232 9.10 6.80 -10.70
N TYR A 233 8.65 6.07 -11.72
CA TYR A 233 7.66 6.54 -12.68
C TYR A 233 6.26 6.11 -12.26
N TYR A 234 5.75 6.72 -11.20
CA TYR A 234 4.51 6.32 -10.53
C TYR A 234 3.35 5.96 -11.47
N SER A 235 2.95 6.85 -12.39
CA SER A 235 1.81 6.58 -13.28
C SER A 235 2.10 5.40 -14.22
N ARG A 236 3.34 5.27 -14.70
CA ARG A 236 3.77 4.17 -15.56
C ARG A 236 3.87 2.85 -14.79
N ALA A 237 4.34 2.88 -13.55
CA ALA A 237 4.38 1.74 -12.63
C ALA A 237 2.96 1.24 -12.33
N ARG A 238 2.03 2.16 -12.00
CA ARG A 238 0.62 1.83 -11.80
C ARG A 238 0.02 1.12 -13.00
N THR A 239 0.23 1.66 -14.21
CA THR A 239 -0.24 1.01 -15.44
C THR A 239 0.42 -0.35 -15.65
N ALA A 240 1.74 -0.46 -15.55
CA ALA A 240 2.47 -1.71 -15.77
C ALA A 240 1.99 -2.83 -14.83
N HIS A 241 1.94 -2.56 -13.53
CA HIS A 241 1.48 -3.53 -12.54
C HIS A 241 0.00 -3.89 -12.71
N SER A 242 -0.84 -2.92 -13.11
CA SER A 242 -2.24 -3.19 -13.42
C SER A 242 -2.38 -4.11 -14.64
N SER A 243 -1.65 -3.84 -15.72
CA SER A 243 -1.65 -4.68 -16.92
C SER A 243 -1.12 -6.09 -16.64
N ILE A 244 -0.01 -6.19 -15.89
CA ILE A 244 0.52 -7.47 -15.42
C ILE A 244 -0.54 -8.26 -14.64
N ASN A 245 -1.21 -7.60 -13.69
CA ASN A 245 -2.25 -8.24 -12.91
C ASN A 245 -3.40 -8.75 -13.79
N GLU A 246 -3.89 -7.94 -14.74
CA GLU A 246 -4.94 -8.37 -15.68
C GLU A 246 -4.50 -9.59 -16.50
N VAL A 247 -3.28 -9.58 -17.06
CA VAL A 247 -2.78 -10.72 -17.86
C VAL A 247 -2.65 -11.98 -17.02
N ILE A 248 -2.06 -11.89 -15.82
CA ILE A 248 -1.93 -13.04 -14.91
C ILE A 248 -3.31 -13.60 -14.57
N MET A 249 -4.28 -12.73 -14.29
CA MET A 249 -5.63 -13.11 -13.94
C MET A 249 -6.35 -13.83 -15.10
N SER A 250 -6.18 -13.37 -16.34
CA SER A 250 -6.68 -14.07 -17.53
C SER A 250 -6.01 -15.43 -17.72
N LEU A 251 -4.68 -15.50 -17.61
CA LEU A 251 -3.94 -16.76 -17.74
C LEU A 251 -4.33 -17.79 -16.68
N MET A 252 -4.59 -17.34 -15.44
CA MET A 252 -5.08 -18.20 -14.36
C MET A 252 -6.45 -18.78 -14.71
N LEU A 253 -7.32 -18.00 -15.34
CA LEU A 253 -8.65 -18.45 -15.74
C LEU A 253 -8.58 -19.45 -16.90
N GLU A 254 -7.76 -19.18 -17.91
CA GLU A 254 -7.49 -20.11 -19.02
C GLU A 254 -6.92 -21.44 -18.51
N ALA A 255 -5.96 -21.38 -17.58
CA ALA A 255 -5.39 -22.56 -16.96
C ALA A 255 -6.44 -23.37 -16.18
N PHE A 256 -7.34 -22.69 -15.45
CA PHE A 256 -8.44 -23.34 -14.74
C PHE A 256 -9.40 -24.06 -15.70
N GLN A 257 -9.77 -23.44 -16.82
CA GLN A 257 -10.61 -24.08 -17.84
C GLN A 257 -9.93 -25.32 -18.46
N ALA A 258 -8.63 -25.23 -18.73
CA ALA A 258 -7.87 -26.34 -19.29
C ALA A 258 -7.74 -27.52 -18.31
N GLU A 259 -7.67 -27.26 -17.00
CA GLU A 259 -7.60 -28.28 -15.96
C GLU A 259 -8.94 -28.98 -15.71
N TYR A 260 -10.06 -28.25 -15.85
CA TYR A 260 -11.41 -28.75 -15.58
C TYR A 260 -12.35 -28.63 -16.81
N PRO A 261 -12.05 -29.32 -17.93
CA PRO A 261 -12.85 -29.22 -19.16
C PRO A 261 -14.30 -29.71 -18.96
N GLU A 262 -14.54 -30.59 -17.99
CA GLU A 262 -15.88 -31.06 -17.64
C GLU A 262 -16.78 -29.98 -17.04
N LYS A 263 -16.20 -28.86 -16.59
CA LYS A 263 -16.91 -27.70 -16.05
C LYS A 263 -17.08 -26.58 -17.07
N SER A 264 -16.72 -26.81 -18.34
CA SER A 264 -16.79 -25.78 -19.39
C SER A 264 -18.21 -25.23 -19.54
N ASP A 265 -19.23 -26.10 -19.59
CA ASP A 265 -20.62 -25.67 -19.73
C ASP A 265 -21.06 -24.78 -18.56
N LEU A 266 -20.74 -25.20 -17.32
CA LEU A 266 -21.01 -24.41 -16.11
C LEU A 266 -20.30 -23.05 -16.15
N PHE A 267 -19.10 -23.01 -16.71
CA PHE A 267 -18.32 -21.78 -16.81
C PHE A 267 -18.91 -20.83 -17.86
N GLU A 268 -19.33 -21.35 -19.02
CA GLU A 268 -20.01 -20.56 -20.05
C GLU A 268 -21.36 -20.01 -19.56
N ASP A 269 -22.13 -20.82 -18.82
CA ASP A 269 -23.36 -20.37 -18.16
C ASP A 269 -23.07 -19.22 -17.19
N LEU A 270 -22.04 -19.36 -16.34
CA LEU A 270 -21.61 -18.30 -15.41
C LEU A 270 -21.15 -17.03 -16.15
N LEU A 271 -20.43 -17.17 -17.25
CA LEU A 271 -20.00 -16.04 -18.08
C LEU A 271 -21.19 -15.31 -18.69
N ALA A 272 -22.17 -16.06 -19.22
CA ALA A 272 -23.39 -15.52 -19.81
C ALA A 272 -24.22 -14.76 -18.78
N ASP A 273 -24.40 -15.33 -17.59
CA ASP A 273 -25.10 -14.69 -16.47
C ASP A 273 -24.41 -13.38 -16.07
N CYS A 274 -23.08 -13.42 -15.94
CA CYS A 274 -22.28 -12.23 -15.61
C CYS A 274 -22.39 -11.15 -16.70
N GLN A 275 -22.59 -11.51 -17.97
CA GLN A 275 -22.77 -10.54 -19.05
C GLN A 275 -24.16 -9.91 -19.05
N SER A 276 -25.20 -10.67 -18.72
CA SER A 276 -26.58 -10.20 -18.81
C SER A 276 -27.03 -9.31 -17.65
N GLU A 277 -26.48 -9.47 -16.45
CA GLU A 277 -27.01 -8.80 -15.26
C GLU A 277 -26.12 -7.66 -14.75
N GLU A 278 -26.74 -6.63 -14.16
CA GLU A 278 -26.01 -5.70 -13.31
C GLU A 278 -25.66 -6.40 -12.00
N MET A 279 -24.41 -6.25 -11.60
CA MET A 279 -23.89 -6.94 -10.44
C MET A 279 -24.41 -6.29 -9.15
N THR A 280 -25.58 -6.75 -8.70
CA THR A 280 -26.24 -6.33 -7.46
C THR A 280 -25.88 -7.22 -6.29
N THR A 281 -26.08 -6.74 -5.05
CA THR A 281 -25.90 -7.56 -3.84
C THR A 281 -26.78 -8.82 -3.86
N ASP A 282 -27.98 -8.74 -4.45
CA ASP A 282 -28.90 -9.87 -4.56
C ASP A 282 -28.37 -10.92 -5.55
N TYR A 283 -27.92 -10.50 -6.73
CA TYR A 283 -27.29 -11.38 -7.72
C TYR A 283 -26.06 -12.10 -7.15
N TRP A 284 -25.23 -11.38 -6.39
CA TRP A 284 -24.08 -11.94 -5.69
C TRP A 284 -24.43 -13.04 -4.69
N ASN A 285 -25.57 -12.95 -4.02
CA ASN A 285 -26.02 -13.97 -3.09
C ASN A 285 -26.58 -15.18 -3.85
N THR A 286 -27.30 -14.95 -4.95
CA THR A 286 -27.85 -16.03 -5.81
C THR A 286 -26.75 -16.92 -6.41
N ILE A 287 -25.64 -16.35 -6.92
CA ILE A 287 -24.56 -17.15 -7.53
C ILE A 287 -23.82 -18.03 -6.50
N LYS A 288 -23.93 -17.69 -5.21
CA LYS A 288 -23.24 -18.44 -4.15
C LYS A 288 -23.99 -19.67 -3.66
N GLU A 289 -25.31 -19.71 -3.85
CA GLU A 289 -26.19 -20.82 -3.44
C GLU A 289 -26.11 -22.00 -4.42
#